data_AF-A0A963GDQ6-F1
#
_entry.id   AF-A0A963GDQ6-F1
#
_cell.length_a   1.000
_cell.length_b   1.000
_cell.length_c   1.000
_cell.angle_alpha   90.00
_cell.angle_beta   90.00
_cell.angle_gamma   90.00
#
_symmetry.space_group_name_H-M   'P 1'
#
loop_
_entity.id
_entity.type
_entity.pdbx_description
1 polymer ?
#
loop_
_entity_poly.entity_id
_entity_poly.type
_entity_poly.pdbx_seq_one_letter_code
_entity_poly.pdbx_strand_id
1 'polypeptide(L)'
;MMLSRIAVLGVALASAGLVAAARLETTAPYEPGEEFAGGETTVGDEGVNAFSHPAANLSIDRQSAFFIGNSFFKKNWVEAPASTTGRDGLGPHFIARACASCHTLDGRGAPPRVENAQNVEAPVGLLMRLSVPGDGGRAGAVGEPSYGGQLNNAAVAGVHAEARVEIRYDAVPGRFADGTEFVLRKPVYGFDALAYGAMDSAVMVSPRIAPQVIGLGLLEAIPEESLLAIAQRQARQGEGISGRPNRVWDQFRQAWVIGRFGWKANVGSVAHQTASAFNGDMGITSTRFPREECTPAQTDCLERLAQEAAWRAQRGETSVDIDERALARTIFYTTTLAVPARRDVRDPQVLRGKQLFHEAQCASCHVPRHLTGQLEAFPELSGQTIFPYTDLLLHDMGAGLADGRPDFAANGQ
;
A
#
# COMPACT_ATOMS: atom_id res chain seq x y z
N MET A 1 -52.04 -73.66 -51.96
CA MET A 1 -52.04 -72.19 -51.79
C MET A 1 -51.35 -71.86 -50.47
N MET A 2 -50.57 -70.75 -50.45
CA MET A 2 -49.74 -70.19 -49.37
C MET A 2 -48.35 -70.85 -49.21
N LEU A 3 -47.26 -70.33 -49.82
CA LEU A 3 -46.43 -69.13 -49.49
C LEU A 3 -45.78 -69.25 -48.10
N SER A 4 -44.52 -69.68 -47.98
CA SER A 4 -43.25 -68.93 -48.19
C SER A 4 -42.98 -67.86 -47.12
N ARG A 5 -41.98 -68.10 -46.26
CA ARG A 5 -40.75 -67.27 -46.11
C ARG A 5 -39.91 -67.66 -44.89
N ILE A 6 -38.65 -67.96 -45.17
CA ILE A 6 -37.53 -68.09 -44.23
C ILE A 6 -37.05 -66.67 -43.90
N ALA A 7 -36.84 -66.37 -42.62
CA ALA A 7 -36.15 -65.16 -42.18
C ALA A 7 -34.98 -65.54 -41.27
N VAL A 8 -33.77 -65.27 -41.78
CA VAL A 8 -32.48 -65.34 -41.08
C VAL A 8 -32.38 -64.10 -40.20
N LEU A 9 -32.22 -64.27 -38.88
CA LEU A 9 -31.94 -63.17 -37.97
C LEU A 9 -30.42 -62.99 -37.85
N GLY A 10 -29.93 -61.90 -38.45
CA GLY A 10 -28.56 -61.40 -38.32
C GLY A 10 -28.38 -60.54 -37.05
N VAL A 11 -27.16 -60.58 -36.55
CA VAL A 11 -26.58 -59.98 -35.34
C VAL A 11 -26.80 -58.47 -35.19
N ALA A 12 -26.99 -57.99 -33.96
CA ALA A 12 -26.54 -56.67 -33.53
C ALA A 12 -26.10 -56.69 -32.05
N LEU A 13 -24.79 -56.90 -31.80
CA LEU A 13 -24.17 -56.52 -30.53
C LEU A 13 -24.10 -54.99 -30.48
N ALA A 14 -24.87 -54.38 -29.58
CA ALA A 14 -24.70 -52.98 -29.23
C ALA A 14 -23.56 -52.86 -28.20
N SER A 15 -22.35 -52.59 -28.68
CA SER A 15 -21.25 -52.10 -27.85
C SER A 15 -21.54 -50.66 -27.45
N ALA A 16 -22.12 -50.48 -26.26
CA ALA A 16 -22.20 -49.19 -25.60
C ALA A 16 -20.79 -48.74 -25.19
N GLY A 17 -20.14 -47.97 -26.06
CA GLY A 17 -18.92 -47.25 -25.71
C GLY A 17 -19.24 -46.16 -24.70
N LEU A 18 -18.80 -46.33 -23.45
CA LEU A 18 -18.63 -45.21 -22.53
C LEU A 18 -17.57 -44.28 -23.13
N VAL A 19 -18.01 -43.23 -23.83
CA VAL A 19 -17.17 -42.06 -24.04
C VAL A 19 -17.24 -41.26 -22.75
N ALA A 20 -16.38 -41.61 -21.79
CA ALA A 20 -16.00 -40.68 -20.74
C ALA A 20 -15.31 -39.52 -21.46
N ALA A 21 -16.05 -38.44 -21.72
CA ALA A 21 -15.45 -37.18 -22.12
C ALA A 21 -14.61 -36.69 -20.95
N ALA A 22 -13.35 -37.11 -20.91
CA ALA A 22 -12.32 -36.39 -20.19
C ALA A 22 -12.34 -34.97 -20.79
N ARG A 23 -13.03 -34.04 -20.13
CA ARG A 23 -12.77 -32.63 -20.34
C ARG A 23 -11.30 -32.47 -20.00
N LEU A 24 -10.45 -32.38 -21.02
CA LEU A 24 -9.13 -31.82 -20.86
C LEU A 24 -9.39 -30.42 -20.31
N GLU A 25 -9.29 -30.27 -18.99
CA GLU A 25 -9.21 -28.97 -18.36
C GLU A 25 -7.95 -28.33 -18.96
N THR A 26 -8.13 -27.45 -19.93
CA THR A 26 -7.06 -26.63 -20.47
C THR A 26 -6.68 -25.65 -19.36
N THR A 27 -5.78 -26.08 -18.48
CA THR A 27 -5.14 -25.23 -17.49
C THR A 27 -4.50 -24.04 -18.20
N ALA A 28 -4.61 -22.84 -17.63
CA ALA A 28 -3.91 -21.68 -18.16
C ALA A 28 -2.41 -22.04 -18.30
N PRO A 29 -1.79 -21.81 -19.47
CA PRO A 29 -0.42 -22.19 -19.65
C PRO A 29 0.49 -21.31 -18.79
N TYR A 30 1.60 -21.92 -18.35
CA TYR A 30 2.75 -21.19 -17.85
C TYR A 30 3.21 -20.17 -18.89
N GLU A 31 3.39 -18.92 -18.47
CA GLU A 31 3.99 -17.87 -19.30
C GLU A 31 5.49 -17.79 -18.97
N PRO A 32 6.40 -18.04 -19.93
CA PRO A 32 7.84 -17.94 -19.68
C PRO A 32 8.24 -16.61 -19.05
N GLY A 33 8.89 -16.66 -17.88
CA GLY A 33 9.36 -15.48 -17.16
C GLY A 33 8.41 -14.98 -16.07
N GLU A 34 7.22 -15.57 -15.90
CA GLU A 34 6.28 -15.20 -14.83
C GLU A 34 6.77 -15.56 -13.41
N GLU A 35 7.87 -16.31 -13.30
CA GLU A 35 8.63 -16.50 -12.06
C GLU A 35 9.40 -15.24 -11.63
N PHE A 36 9.78 -14.39 -12.59
CA PHE A 36 10.53 -13.16 -12.37
C PHE A 36 9.59 -11.98 -12.12
N ALA A 37 8.93 -11.98 -10.96
CA ALA A 37 7.90 -10.99 -10.61
C ALA A 37 8.37 -9.52 -10.71
N GLY A 38 9.66 -9.24 -10.50
CA GLY A 38 10.30 -7.94 -10.67
C GLY A 38 11.20 -7.82 -11.91
N GLY A 39 11.08 -8.73 -12.89
CA GLY A 39 12.03 -8.82 -14.01
C GLY A 39 13.43 -9.18 -13.51
N GLU A 40 14.47 -8.54 -14.04
CA GLU A 40 15.87 -8.74 -13.64
C GLU A 40 16.17 -8.29 -12.20
N THR A 41 15.24 -7.56 -11.56
CA THR A 41 15.38 -7.16 -10.15
C THR A 41 14.98 -8.27 -9.17
N THR A 42 14.38 -9.35 -9.66
CA THR A 42 13.80 -10.43 -8.85
C THR A 42 14.85 -11.16 -8.01
N VAL A 43 14.54 -11.44 -6.75
CA VAL A 43 15.38 -12.25 -5.84
C VAL A 43 14.78 -13.63 -5.56
N GLY A 44 15.63 -14.63 -5.34
CA GLY A 44 15.21 -16.00 -5.09
C GLY A 44 15.04 -16.38 -3.61
N ASP A 45 14.96 -15.41 -2.69
CA ASP A 45 14.77 -15.71 -1.26
C ASP A 45 13.30 -15.97 -0.95
N GLU A 46 13.04 -17.08 -0.26
CA GLU A 46 11.71 -17.51 0.15
C GLU A 46 11.49 -17.44 1.67
N GLY A 47 12.54 -17.10 2.42
CA GLY A 47 12.52 -17.04 3.87
C GLY A 47 11.89 -15.78 4.44
N VAL A 48 12.03 -15.61 5.75
CA VAL A 48 11.48 -14.46 6.50
C VAL A 48 12.05 -13.11 6.05
N ASN A 49 13.18 -13.09 5.33
CA ASN A 49 13.84 -11.89 4.83
C ASN A 49 13.62 -11.65 3.33
N ALA A 50 12.68 -12.35 2.69
CA ALA A 50 12.45 -12.28 1.25
C ALA A 50 12.22 -10.86 0.71
N PHE A 51 11.75 -9.94 1.57
CA PHE A 51 11.46 -8.54 1.22
C PHE A 51 12.60 -7.55 1.55
N SER A 52 13.71 -8.01 2.15
CA SER A 52 14.78 -7.13 2.64
C SER A 52 16.01 -7.05 1.73
N HIS A 53 15.91 -7.53 0.49
CA HIS A 53 17.03 -7.57 -0.46
C HIS A 53 17.04 -6.37 -1.42
N PRO A 54 18.23 -5.89 -1.83
CA PRO A 54 18.34 -4.98 -2.97
C PRO A 54 17.91 -5.68 -4.27
N ALA A 55 17.44 -4.91 -5.25
CA ALA A 55 17.22 -5.37 -6.62
C ALA A 55 18.41 -6.22 -7.12
N ALA A 56 18.13 -7.40 -7.69
CA ALA A 56 19.18 -8.38 -7.98
C ALA A 56 20.21 -7.90 -9.03
N ASN A 57 19.80 -7.01 -9.94
CA ASN A 57 20.65 -6.37 -10.94
C ASN A 57 21.32 -5.06 -10.44
N LEU A 58 21.22 -4.73 -9.15
CA LEU A 58 21.86 -3.55 -8.57
C LEU A 58 23.39 -3.72 -8.51
N SER A 59 24.11 -2.79 -9.12
CA SER A 59 25.57 -2.83 -9.13
C SER A 59 26.17 -2.77 -7.73
N ILE A 60 27.35 -3.39 -7.54
CA ILE A 60 28.05 -3.45 -6.25
C ILE A 60 28.26 -2.05 -5.65
N ASP A 61 28.67 -1.08 -6.47
CA ASP A 61 28.90 0.30 -6.03
C ASP A 61 27.62 1.00 -5.52
N ARG A 62 26.45 0.56 -5.99
CA ARG A 62 25.15 1.10 -5.57
C ARG A 62 24.56 0.40 -4.34
N GLN A 63 25.01 -0.82 -4.01
CA GLN A 63 24.54 -1.54 -2.80
C GLN A 63 24.88 -0.80 -1.50
N SER A 64 26.01 -0.09 -1.44
CA SER A 64 26.34 0.73 -0.25
C SER A 64 25.26 1.77 0.04
N ALA A 65 24.69 2.39 -1.01
CA ALA A 65 23.59 3.34 -0.86
C ALA A 65 22.33 2.70 -0.29
N PHE A 66 21.99 1.50 -0.79
CA PHE A 66 20.86 0.70 -0.34
C PHE A 66 20.96 0.40 1.17
N PHE A 67 22.10 -0.12 1.64
CA PHE A 67 22.25 -0.46 3.06
C PHE A 67 22.30 0.77 3.98
N ILE A 68 22.82 1.90 3.50
CA ILE A 68 22.72 3.17 4.24
C ILE A 68 21.26 3.59 4.38
N GLY A 69 20.47 3.53 3.30
CA GLY A 69 19.04 3.84 3.34
C GLY A 69 18.26 2.91 4.26
N ASN A 70 18.51 1.60 4.17
CA ASN A 70 17.94 0.59 5.08
C ASN A 70 18.20 0.94 6.55
N SER A 71 19.39 1.45 6.87
CA SER A 71 19.75 1.88 8.23
C SER A 71 18.86 3.02 8.73
N PHE A 72 18.45 3.96 7.89
CA PHE A 72 17.54 5.06 8.25
C PHE A 72 16.07 4.61 8.29
N PHE A 73 15.70 3.64 7.46
CA PHE A 73 14.37 3.03 7.45
C PHE A 73 14.09 2.17 8.71
N LYS A 74 15.08 1.40 9.18
CA LYS A 74 14.89 0.39 10.23
C LYS A 74 15.11 0.85 11.66
N LYS A 75 15.97 1.84 11.87
CA LYS A 75 16.42 2.20 13.22
C LYS A 75 15.63 3.37 13.75
N ASN A 76 15.38 3.34 15.06
CA ASN A 76 14.64 4.38 15.74
C ASN A 76 15.33 5.74 15.63
N TRP A 77 14.53 6.74 15.31
CA TRP A 77 14.82 8.14 15.54
C TRP A 77 14.56 8.47 17.01
N VAL A 78 15.29 9.46 17.50
CA VAL A 78 15.17 9.93 18.87
C VAL A 78 14.70 11.38 18.87
N GLU A 79 14.08 11.74 19.99
CA GLU A 79 13.69 13.10 20.29
C GLU A 79 14.94 14.02 20.29
N ALA A 80 14.87 15.14 19.58
CA ALA A 80 15.89 16.18 19.65
C ALA A 80 15.62 17.10 20.86
N PRO A 81 16.64 17.57 21.60
CA PRO A 81 18.06 17.40 21.35
C PRO A 81 18.61 16.05 21.86
N ALA A 82 19.53 15.44 21.11
CA ALA A 82 20.26 14.26 21.55
C ALA A 82 21.76 14.36 21.27
N SER A 83 22.55 13.43 21.83
CA SER A 83 23.98 13.32 21.50
C SER A 83 24.24 12.78 20.09
N THR A 84 23.23 12.22 19.44
CA THR A 84 23.29 11.62 18.11
C THR A 84 22.65 12.53 17.06
N THR A 85 23.40 13.52 16.58
CA THR A 85 22.92 14.56 15.65
C THR A 85 22.52 14.08 14.25
N GLY A 86 22.73 12.80 13.94
CA GLY A 86 22.37 12.23 12.64
C GLY A 86 20.97 11.62 12.60
N ARG A 87 20.28 11.51 13.75
CA ARG A 87 18.96 10.84 13.93
C ARG A 87 18.14 11.40 15.09
N ASP A 88 18.43 12.63 15.47
CA ASP A 88 17.64 13.41 16.40
C ASP A 88 16.73 14.37 15.62
N GLY A 89 15.43 14.21 15.83
CA GLY A 89 14.42 14.91 15.03
C GLY A 89 13.11 14.17 14.94
N LEU A 90 12.91 13.16 15.78
CA LEU A 90 11.57 12.61 16.01
C LEU A 90 10.68 13.77 16.47
N GLY A 91 9.66 14.09 15.69
CA GLY A 91 8.83 15.26 15.96
C GLY A 91 7.94 15.09 17.18
N PRO A 92 7.26 16.17 17.62
CA PRO A 92 6.52 16.19 18.88
C PRO A 92 5.40 15.14 18.96
N HIS A 93 4.73 14.91 17.82
CA HIS A 93 3.72 13.88 17.61
C HIS A 93 4.21 12.87 16.57
N PHE A 94 3.95 11.60 16.81
CA PHE A 94 4.30 10.51 15.88
C PHE A 94 3.42 9.28 16.12
N ILE A 95 3.42 8.36 15.16
CA ILE A 95 2.88 7.00 15.30
C ILE A 95 4.02 6.01 15.57
N ALA A 96 5.16 6.20 14.91
CA ALA A 96 6.30 5.29 14.98
C ALA A 96 7.64 6.04 15.02
N ARG A 97 8.66 5.38 15.57
CA ARG A 97 10.04 5.92 15.60
C ARG A 97 10.91 5.42 14.45
N ALA A 98 10.41 4.52 13.62
CA ALA A 98 11.08 4.00 12.43
C ALA A 98 10.04 3.46 11.45
N CYS A 99 10.26 3.65 10.15
CA CYS A 99 9.39 3.14 9.10
C CYS A 99 9.12 1.62 9.25
N ALA A 100 10.16 0.86 9.61
CA ALA A 100 10.07 -0.58 9.83
C ALA A 100 9.13 -1.01 10.98
N SER A 101 8.73 -0.08 11.86
CA SER A 101 7.74 -0.38 12.91
C SER A 101 6.35 -0.60 12.32
N CYS A 102 6.00 0.15 11.27
CA CYS A 102 4.75 -0.02 10.53
C CYS A 102 4.92 -1.02 9.39
N HIS A 103 6.10 -1.03 8.77
CA HIS A 103 6.47 -1.90 7.64
C HIS A 103 7.42 -3.02 8.10
N THR A 104 6.91 -3.90 8.97
CA THR A 104 7.73 -4.96 9.57
C THR A 104 8.34 -5.86 8.50
N LEU A 105 9.68 -5.96 8.51
CA LEU A 105 10.46 -6.68 7.49
C LEU A 105 10.09 -6.26 6.05
N ASP A 106 9.85 -4.96 5.84
CA ASP A 106 9.49 -4.37 4.54
C ASP A 106 8.13 -4.84 4.00
N GLY A 107 7.39 -5.59 4.84
CA GLY A 107 6.08 -6.15 4.58
C GLY A 107 4.94 -5.25 5.04
N ARG A 108 3.75 -5.84 5.04
CA ARG A 108 2.51 -5.18 5.45
C ARG A 108 2.42 -5.09 6.98
N GLY A 109 1.89 -3.97 7.48
CA GLY A 109 1.49 -3.84 8.87
C GLY A 109 0.33 -4.77 9.23
N ALA A 110 0.19 -5.07 10.52
CA ALA A 110 -0.94 -5.80 11.07
C ALA A 110 -1.87 -4.85 11.85
N PRO A 111 -3.20 -5.02 11.79
CA PRO A 111 -4.12 -4.37 12.72
C PRO A 111 -3.75 -4.77 14.16
N PRO A 112 -3.94 -3.88 15.16
CA PRO A 112 -3.64 -4.23 16.54
C PRO A 112 -4.57 -5.36 17.01
N ARG A 113 -4.06 -6.19 17.90
CA ARG A 113 -4.87 -7.21 18.58
C ARG A 113 -5.92 -6.54 19.47
N VAL A 114 -7.12 -7.11 19.46
CA VAL A 114 -8.26 -6.67 20.28
C VAL A 114 -8.75 -7.83 21.11
N GLU A 115 -8.77 -7.65 22.43
CA GLU A 115 -9.25 -8.62 23.41
C GLU A 115 -10.27 -7.92 24.32
N ASN A 116 -11.39 -8.58 24.63
CA ASN A 116 -12.45 -8.01 25.46
C ASN A 116 -12.91 -6.60 25.03
N ALA A 117 -13.02 -6.37 23.72
CA ALA A 117 -13.37 -5.08 23.11
C ALA A 117 -12.39 -3.92 23.41
N GLN A 118 -11.14 -4.23 23.78
CA GLN A 118 -10.08 -3.26 24.01
C GLN A 118 -8.84 -3.63 23.20
N ASN A 119 -8.14 -2.61 22.72
CA ASN A 119 -6.85 -2.78 22.08
C ASN A 119 -5.83 -3.23 23.13
N VAL A 120 -5.18 -4.38 22.93
CA VAL A 120 -4.12 -4.84 23.85
C VAL A 120 -2.75 -4.23 23.52
N GLU A 121 -2.66 -3.54 22.39
CA GLU A 121 -1.48 -2.82 21.93
C GLU A 121 -1.91 -1.55 21.17
N ALA A 122 -1.06 -0.53 21.19
CA ALA A 122 -1.31 0.68 20.42
C ALA A 122 -1.24 0.35 18.91
N PRO A 123 -2.15 0.88 18.08
CA PRO A 123 -2.05 0.72 16.63
C PRO A 123 -0.82 1.48 16.11
N VAL A 124 0.15 0.74 15.56
CA VAL A 124 1.34 1.31 14.91
C VAL A 124 1.25 1.12 13.40
N GLY A 125 0.95 -0.11 12.93
CA GLY A 125 0.78 -0.40 11.52
C GLY A 125 -0.57 0.05 10.93
N LEU A 126 -1.49 0.57 11.75
CA LEU A 126 -2.83 1.03 11.36
C LEU A 126 -3.00 2.49 11.79
N LEU A 127 -2.87 3.42 10.84
CA LEU A 127 -3.06 4.85 11.11
C LEU A 127 -4.50 5.29 10.82
N MET A 128 -4.88 6.45 11.36
CA MET A 128 -6.19 7.07 11.13
C MET A 128 -6.00 8.39 10.41
N ARG A 129 -6.39 8.46 9.14
CA ARG A 129 -6.45 9.74 8.42
C ARG A 129 -7.68 10.51 8.87
N LEU A 130 -7.49 11.79 9.14
CA LEU A 130 -8.53 12.71 9.56
C LEU A 130 -8.73 13.78 8.47
N SER A 131 -9.96 14.23 8.30
CA SER A 131 -10.29 15.43 7.53
C SER A 131 -11.68 15.93 7.84
N VAL A 132 -11.98 17.15 7.40
CA VAL A 132 -13.34 17.69 7.31
C VAL A 132 -13.70 17.94 5.84
N PRO A 133 -14.99 18.09 5.50
CA PRO A 133 -15.39 18.39 4.12
C PRO A 133 -14.75 19.68 3.61
N GLY A 134 -14.21 19.64 2.39
CA GLY A 134 -13.63 20.80 1.73
C GLY A 134 -12.64 20.41 0.64
N ASP A 135 -12.18 21.43 -0.10
CA ASP A 135 -11.12 21.26 -1.10
C ASP A 135 -9.75 21.45 -0.45
N GLY A 136 -8.99 20.36 -0.32
CA GLY A 136 -7.63 20.38 0.19
C GLY A 136 -6.59 20.94 -0.79
N GLY A 137 -6.98 21.23 -2.04
CA GLY A 137 -6.09 21.69 -3.10
C GLY A 137 -4.90 20.74 -3.25
N ARG A 138 -3.68 21.26 -3.07
CA ARG A 138 -2.44 20.47 -3.17
C ARG A 138 -2.25 19.47 -2.02
N ALA A 139 -2.95 19.63 -0.90
CA ALA A 139 -2.92 18.68 0.21
C ALA A 139 -3.90 17.52 0.03
N GLY A 140 -4.81 17.59 -0.95
CA GLY A 140 -5.77 16.54 -1.27
C GLY A 140 -6.98 16.44 -0.33
N ALA A 141 -6.81 16.77 0.95
CA ALA A 141 -7.89 16.86 1.92
C ALA A 141 -7.69 18.07 2.85
N VAL A 142 -8.78 18.57 3.44
CA VAL A 142 -8.73 19.57 4.51
C VAL A 142 -8.59 18.83 5.84
N GLY A 143 -7.45 18.99 6.51
CA GLY A 143 -7.21 18.38 7.83
C GLY A 143 -8.28 18.77 8.85
N GLU A 144 -8.48 17.91 9.84
CA GLU A 144 -9.31 18.23 10.99
C GLU A 144 -8.67 19.42 11.76
N PRO A 145 -9.43 20.45 12.17
CA PRO A 145 -8.86 21.70 12.69
C PRO A 145 -7.94 21.58 13.92
N SER A 146 -8.17 20.60 14.79
CA SER A 146 -7.44 20.40 16.05
C SER A 146 -6.36 19.33 15.95
N TYR A 147 -6.53 18.35 15.07
CA TYR A 147 -5.73 17.12 14.96
C TYR A 147 -5.09 16.92 13.56
N GLY A 148 -5.30 17.83 12.62
CA GLY A 148 -4.63 17.81 11.33
C GLY A 148 -5.11 16.70 10.38
N GLY A 149 -4.21 16.24 9.49
CA GLY A 149 -4.53 15.27 8.43
C GLY A 149 -4.47 13.80 8.86
N GLN A 150 -3.95 13.53 10.05
CA GLN A 150 -3.70 12.20 10.58
C GLN A 150 -3.62 12.24 12.10
N LEU A 151 -4.19 11.23 12.77
CA LEU A 151 -4.02 11.07 14.20
C LEU A 151 -2.68 10.40 14.54
N ASN A 152 -1.89 11.06 15.38
CA ASN A 152 -0.66 10.58 15.99
C ASN A 152 -0.91 10.16 17.45
N ASN A 153 -0.84 8.86 17.71
CA ASN A 153 -1.17 8.27 19.02
C ASN A 153 0.01 8.22 20.01
N ALA A 154 1.15 8.79 19.67
CA ALA A 154 2.30 8.93 20.55
C ALA A 154 2.89 10.35 20.47
N ALA A 155 3.61 10.73 21.52
CA ALA A 155 4.27 12.02 21.63
C ALA A 155 5.61 11.92 22.38
N VAL A 156 6.43 12.94 22.22
CA VAL A 156 7.68 13.14 22.97
C VAL A 156 7.42 13.61 24.39
N ALA A 157 8.46 13.68 25.22
CA ALA A 157 8.31 14.20 26.58
C ALA A 157 7.84 15.66 26.57
N GLY A 158 6.87 15.98 27.44
CA GLY A 158 6.31 17.32 27.58
C GLY A 158 5.21 17.67 26.57
N VAL A 159 4.85 16.75 25.68
CA VAL A 159 3.75 16.90 24.71
C VAL A 159 2.74 15.78 24.92
N HIS A 160 1.45 16.10 24.86
CA HIS A 160 0.40 15.08 24.97
C HIS A 160 0.25 14.32 23.65
N ALA A 161 0.09 13.00 23.73
CA ALA A 161 -0.38 12.23 22.57
C ALA A 161 -1.78 12.72 22.18
N GLU A 162 -2.09 12.76 20.89
CA GLU A 162 -3.31 13.43 20.41
C GLU A 162 -4.59 12.76 20.91
N ALA A 163 -4.64 11.43 20.84
CA ALA A 163 -5.71 10.62 21.38
C ALA A 163 -5.26 9.16 21.51
N ARG A 164 -6.04 8.36 22.24
CA ARG A 164 -5.97 6.91 22.15
C ARG A 164 -7.00 6.41 21.15
N VAL A 165 -6.57 5.56 20.22
CA VAL A 165 -7.46 4.88 19.28
C VAL A 165 -8.09 3.68 19.97
N GLU A 166 -9.41 3.53 19.81
CA GLU A 166 -10.18 2.37 20.24
C GLU A 166 -10.73 1.63 19.02
N ILE A 167 -10.68 0.29 19.04
CA ILE A 167 -11.24 -0.54 17.97
C ILE A 167 -12.13 -1.59 18.59
N ARG A 168 -13.40 -1.58 18.19
CA ARG A 168 -14.35 -2.66 18.47
C ARG A 168 -14.75 -3.35 17.17
N TYR A 169 -15.28 -4.56 17.26
CA TYR A 169 -15.75 -5.29 16.09
C TYR A 169 -17.20 -5.69 16.25
N ASP A 170 -18.02 -5.34 15.26
CA ASP A 170 -19.38 -5.83 15.12
C ASP A 170 -19.37 -7.14 14.32
N ALA A 171 -20.11 -8.13 14.80
CA ALA A 171 -20.31 -9.39 14.11
C ALA A 171 -21.36 -9.22 13.02
N VAL A 172 -21.02 -9.59 11.79
CA VAL A 172 -21.94 -9.57 10.64
C VAL A 172 -22.13 -11.01 10.18
N PRO A 173 -23.21 -11.70 10.61
CA PRO A 173 -23.49 -13.05 10.16
C PRO A 173 -23.91 -13.05 8.69
N GLY A 174 -23.57 -14.13 7.99
CA GLY A 174 -23.93 -14.34 6.60
C GLY A 174 -23.93 -15.82 6.24
N ARG A 175 -24.31 -16.10 4.99
CA ARG A 175 -24.36 -17.46 4.46
C ARG A 175 -23.88 -17.45 3.01
N PHE A 176 -23.04 -18.41 2.66
CA PHE A 176 -22.68 -18.66 1.27
C PHE A 176 -23.88 -19.22 0.49
N ALA A 177 -23.78 -19.24 -0.84
CA ALA A 177 -24.86 -19.72 -1.71
C ALA A 177 -25.21 -21.21 -1.50
N ASP A 178 -24.27 -22.00 -0.99
CA ASP A 178 -24.44 -23.42 -0.65
C ASP A 178 -25.10 -23.64 0.73
N GLY A 179 -25.36 -22.56 1.47
CA GLY A 179 -25.94 -22.61 2.79
C GLY A 179 -24.94 -22.61 3.95
N THR A 180 -23.62 -22.63 3.69
CA THR A 180 -22.59 -22.61 4.73
C THR A 180 -22.58 -21.24 5.44
N GLU A 181 -22.63 -21.23 6.77
CA GLU A 181 -22.63 -19.98 7.56
C GLU A 181 -21.22 -19.38 7.69
N PHE A 182 -21.16 -18.05 7.75
CA PHE A 182 -19.95 -17.32 8.12
C PHE A 182 -20.31 -16.12 9.00
N VAL A 183 -19.31 -15.58 9.70
CA VAL A 183 -19.42 -14.33 10.44
C VAL A 183 -18.25 -13.43 10.08
N LEU A 184 -18.52 -12.26 9.50
CA LEU A 184 -17.52 -11.23 9.27
C LEU A 184 -17.33 -10.37 10.51
N ARG A 185 -16.14 -9.79 10.65
CA ARG A 185 -15.82 -8.79 11.67
C ARG A 185 -15.77 -7.42 11.01
N LYS A 186 -16.71 -6.53 11.38
CA LYS A 186 -16.70 -5.13 10.92
C LYS A 186 -16.05 -4.26 11.99
N PRO A 187 -14.86 -3.66 11.74
CA PRO A 187 -14.25 -2.77 12.72
C PRO A 187 -15.08 -1.48 12.86
N VAL A 188 -15.18 -0.99 14.09
CA VAL A 188 -15.66 0.35 14.42
C VAL A 188 -14.57 1.05 15.21
N TYR A 189 -14.19 2.22 14.72
CA TYR A 189 -13.10 3.03 15.25
C TYR A 189 -13.66 4.12 16.14
N GLY A 190 -13.01 4.34 17.28
CA GLY A 190 -13.29 5.42 18.22
C GLY A 190 -12.00 6.07 18.69
N PHE A 191 -12.15 7.21 19.35
CA PHE A 191 -11.05 7.94 19.95
C PHE A 191 -11.44 8.30 21.38
N ASP A 192 -10.51 8.08 22.30
CA ASP A 192 -10.62 8.53 23.68
C ASP A 192 -9.43 9.42 24.06
N ALA A 193 -9.52 10.08 25.22
CA ALA A 193 -8.45 10.90 25.77
C ALA A 193 -7.93 11.94 24.76
N LEU A 194 -8.85 12.54 24.00
CA LEU A 194 -8.61 13.65 23.09
C LEU A 194 -7.94 14.81 23.85
N ALA A 195 -6.65 15.02 23.60
CA ALA A 195 -5.83 15.96 24.36
C ALA A 195 -6.11 17.43 24.02
N TYR A 196 -6.66 17.69 22.83
CA TYR A 196 -6.79 19.03 22.25
C TYR A 196 -8.24 19.45 22.03
N GLY A 197 -9.15 18.86 22.82
CA GLY A 197 -10.59 19.14 22.75
C GLY A 197 -11.34 18.24 21.77
N ALA A 198 -12.63 18.51 21.60
CA ALA A 198 -13.47 17.72 20.69
C ALA A 198 -13.03 17.93 19.23
N MET A 199 -13.05 16.85 18.45
CA MET A 199 -12.94 16.94 16.99
C MET A 199 -14.14 17.70 16.41
N ASP A 200 -13.96 18.28 15.22
CA ASP A 200 -15.04 18.86 14.44
C ASP A 200 -16.19 17.85 14.25
N SER A 201 -17.42 18.33 14.36
CA SER A 201 -18.64 17.51 14.20
C SER A 201 -18.76 16.83 12.82
N ALA A 202 -18.07 17.36 11.81
CA ALA A 202 -18.02 16.83 10.45
C ALA A 202 -16.75 16.00 10.18
N VAL A 203 -16.00 15.59 11.21
CA VAL A 203 -14.79 14.78 11.04
C VAL A 203 -15.09 13.49 10.25
N MET A 204 -14.24 13.23 9.27
CA MET A 204 -14.22 12.01 8.48
C MET A 204 -12.95 11.24 8.84
N VAL A 205 -13.13 9.96 9.17
CA VAL A 205 -12.07 9.07 9.64
C VAL A 205 -11.85 7.98 8.60
N SER A 206 -10.58 7.78 8.22
CA SER A 206 -10.23 6.77 7.24
C SER A 206 -9.02 5.93 7.72
N PRO A 207 -9.26 4.69 8.17
CA PRO A 207 -8.20 3.80 8.66
C PRO A 207 -7.31 3.30 7.50
N ARG A 208 -5.99 3.30 7.68
CA ARG A 208 -5.02 2.83 6.68
C ARG A 208 -4.00 1.90 7.30
N ILE A 209 -3.98 0.66 6.83
CA ILE A 209 -2.92 -0.28 7.20
C ILE A 209 -1.68 -0.04 6.33
N ALA A 210 -0.50 -0.05 6.92
CA ALA A 210 0.76 0.10 6.22
C ALA A 210 0.91 -0.99 5.14
N PRO A 211 1.06 -0.65 3.85
CA PRO A 211 1.27 -1.63 2.78
C PRO A 211 2.69 -2.20 2.81
N GLN A 212 2.95 -3.27 2.05
CA GLN A 212 4.32 -3.69 1.77
C GLN A 212 5.07 -2.62 0.96
N VAL A 213 6.40 -2.54 1.11
CA VAL A 213 7.24 -1.51 0.45
C VAL A 213 8.20 -2.09 -0.60
N ILE A 214 8.08 -3.37 -0.92
CA ILE A 214 8.85 -4.00 -2.00
C ILE A 214 8.35 -3.58 -3.40
N GLY A 215 9.29 -3.46 -4.35
CA GLY A 215 8.96 -3.21 -5.76
C GLY A 215 8.34 -1.86 -6.07
N LEU A 216 8.30 -0.91 -5.12
CA LEU A 216 7.64 0.39 -5.33
C LEU A 216 8.26 1.17 -6.49
N GLY A 217 9.58 1.10 -6.68
CA GLY A 217 10.24 1.73 -7.82
C GLY A 217 9.83 1.14 -9.17
N LEU A 218 9.55 -0.17 -9.24
CA LEU A 218 9.01 -0.81 -10.44
C LEU A 218 7.60 -0.31 -10.75
N LEU A 219 6.76 -0.12 -9.72
CA LEU A 219 5.41 0.44 -9.86
C LEU A 219 5.45 1.92 -10.27
N GLU A 220 6.39 2.70 -9.74
CA GLU A 220 6.61 4.08 -10.16
C GLU A 220 7.02 4.16 -11.63
N ALA A 221 7.84 3.22 -12.08
CA ALA A 221 8.33 3.16 -13.46
C ALA A 221 7.26 2.74 -14.48
N ILE A 222 6.06 2.30 -14.08
CA ILE A 222 4.97 2.01 -15.04
C ILE A 222 4.54 3.32 -15.72
N PRO A 223 4.53 3.43 -17.06
CA PRO A 223 4.17 4.68 -17.72
C PRO A 223 2.72 5.11 -17.44
N GLU A 224 2.46 6.40 -17.27
CA GLU A 224 1.11 6.92 -16.99
C GLU A 224 0.11 6.57 -18.11
N GLU A 225 0.58 6.59 -19.37
CA GLU A 225 -0.21 6.22 -20.53
C GLU A 225 -0.70 4.76 -20.47
N SER A 226 0.05 3.86 -19.81
CA SER A 226 -0.37 2.47 -19.62
C SER A 226 -1.56 2.39 -18.67
N LEU A 227 -1.53 3.16 -17.57
CA LEU A 227 -2.62 3.22 -16.60
C LEU A 227 -3.89 3.84 -17.23
N LEU A 228 -3.72 4.91 -18.01
CA LEU A 228 -4.81 5.56 -18.75
C LEU A 228 -5.42 4.62 -19.80
N ALA A 229 -4.60 3.86 -20.52
CA ALA A 229 -5.08 2.87 -21.48
C ALA A 229 -5.89 1.75 -20.81
N ILE A 230 -5.50 1.32 -19.61
CA ILE A 230 -6.26 0.35 -18.81
C ILE A 230 -7.64 0.92 -18.42
N ALA A 231 -7.68 2.13 -17.85
CA ALA A 231 -8.92 2.79 -17.48
C ALA A 231 -9.87 2.95 -18.68
N GLN A 232 -9.36 3.38 -19.84
CA GLN A 232 -10.13 3.51 -21.08
C GLN A 232 -10.62 2.17 -21.63
N ARG A 233 -9.84 1.09 -21.47
CA ARG A 233 -10.27 -0.26 -21.87
C ARG A 233 -11.43 -0.73 -20.99
N GLN A 234 -11.26 -0.67 -19.66
CA GLN A 234 -12.29 -1.08 -18.70
C GLN A 234 -13.61 -0.31 -18.92
N ALA A 235 -13.53 1.02 -19.08
CA ALA A 235 -14.70 1.85 -19.35
C ALA A 235 -15.43 1.48 -20.66
N ARG A 236 -14.69 1.11 -21.72
CA ARG A 236 -15.27 0.69 -23.01
C ARG A 236 -15.90 -0.69 -22.96
N GLN A 237 -15.40 -1.60 -22.13
CA GLN A 237 -15.96 -2.94 -21.98
C GLN A 237 -17.32 -2.90 -21.29
N GLY A 238 -17.54 -1.98 -20.36
CA GLY A 238 -18.85 -1.77 -19.74
C GLY A 238 -19.31 -2.95 -18.84
N GLU A 239 -18.39 -3.79 -18.39
CA GLU A 239 -18.66 -5.00 -17.58
C GLU A 239 -18.83 -4.70 -16.08
N GLY A 240 -19.09 -3.44 -15.71
CA GLY A 240 -19.19 -2.98 -14.32
C GLY A 240 -17.84 -2.71 -13.63
N ILE A 241 -16.72 -3.13 -14.23
CA ILE A 241 -15.36 -2.83 -13.77
C ILE A 241 -14.90 -1.52 -14.41
N SER A 242 -14.55 -0.52 -13.60
CA SER A 242 -14.19 0.81 -14.09
C SER A 242 -13.19 1.49 -13.17
N GLY A 243 -11.91 1.18 -13.36
CA GLY A 243 -10.80 1.85 -12.69
C GLY A 243 -10.68 3.32 -13.10
N ARG A 244 -10.40 4.19 -12.14
CA ARG A 244 -10.20 5.63 -12.36
C ARG A 244 -8.85 6.11 -11.81
N PRO A 245 -8.07 6.90 -12.55
CA PRO A 245 -6.83 7.44 -12.01
C PRO A 245 -7.14 8.54 -10.99
N ASN A 246 -6.43 8.55 -9.87
CA ASN A 246 -6.40 9.72 -8.99
C ASN A 246 -5.35 10.71 -9.52
N ARG A 247 -5.68 12.00 -9.57
CA ARG A 247 -4.72 13.06 -9.93
C ARG A 247 -4.29 13.78 -8.66
N VAL A 248 -2.99 13.78 -8.38
CA VAL A 248 -2.43 14.19 -7.10
C VAL A 248 -1.29 15.18 -7.30
N TRP A 249 -1.09 16.07 -6.34
CA TRP A 249 0.07 16.97 -6.35
C TRP A 249 1.31 16.22 -5.87
N ASP A 250 2.40 16.21 -6.64
CA ASP A 250 3.67 15.63 -6.23
C ASP A 250 4.67 16.72 -5.84
N GLN A 251 5.10 16.72 -4.58
CA GLN A 251 5.97 17.76 -4.03
C GLN A 251 7.40 17.70 -4.57
N PHE A 252 7.87 16.55 -5.07
CA PHE A 252 9.20 16.44 -5.67
C PHE A 252 9.21 16.92 -7.12
N ARG A 253 8.15 16.57 -7.87
CA ARG A 253 7.97 16.99 -9.27
C ARG A 253 7.40 18.40 -9.42
N GLN A 254 6.80 18.95 -8.37
CA GLN A 254 6.06 20.23 -8.39
C GLN A 254 5.00 20.26 -9.50
N ALA A 255 4.29 19.15 -9.66
CA ALA A 255 3.30 18.96 -10.72
C ALA A 255 2.15 18.05 -10.28
N TRP A 256 1.03 18.15 -10.98
CA TRP A 256 -0.07 17.18 -10.88
C TRP A 256 0.28 15.94 -11.70
N VAL A 257 0.23 14.77 -11.07
CA VAL A 257 0.58 13.46 -11.67
C VAL A 257 -0.50 12.41 -11.39
N ILE A 258 -0.40 11.24 -12.01
CA ILE A 258 -1.19 10.07 -11.59
C ILE A 258 -0.64 9.55 -10.27
N GLY A 259 -1.51 9.50 -9.26
CA GLY A 259 -1.18 8.88 -8.01
C GLY A 259 -1.17 7.35 -8.12
N ARG A 260 -0.29 6.72 -7.34
CA ARG A 260 0.09 5.30 -7.46
C ARG A 260 0.22 4.62 -6.10
N PHE A 261 0.58 5.39 -5.08
CA PHE A 261 0.87 4.91 -3.75
C PHE A 261 -0.18 5.37 -2.75
N GLY A 262 -0.27 4.64 -1.64
CA GLY A 262 -1.38 4.76 -0.69
C GLY A 262 -2.64 4.07 -1.18
N TRP A 263 -3.57 3.84 -0.26
CA TRP A 263 -4.82 3.11 -0.52
C TRP A 263 -5.79 3.83 -1.45
N LYS A 264 -5.63 5.15 -1.59
CA LYS A 264 -6.40 6.00 -2.50
C LYS A 264 -5.58 6.47 -3.68
N ALA A 265 -4.46 5.80 -3.97
CA ALA A 265 -3.52 6.23 -4.98
C ALA A 265 -3.25 7.75 -4.83
N ASN A 266 -3.06 8.22 -3.59
CA ASN A 266 -3.05 9.64 -3.25
C ASN A 266 -1.63 10.23 -3.25
N VAL A 267 -0.62 9.43 -3.62
CA VAL A 267 0.79 9.86 -3.72
C VAL A 267 1.40 9.41 -5.05
N GLY A 268 2.17 10.29 -5.70
CA GLY A 268 2.64 10.12 -7.09
C GLY A 268 4.06 9.55 -7.28
N SER A 269 4.92 9.59 -6.27
CA SER A 269 6.29 9.05 -6.32
C SER A 269 6.67 8.37 -5.02
N VAL A 270 7.64 7.45 -5.08
CA VAL A 270 8.29 6.89 -3.89
C VAL A 270 8.99 7.99 -3.10
N ALA A 271 9.59 8.98 -3.78
CA ALA A 271 10.22 10.12 -3.12
C ALA A 271 9.22 10.92 -2.25
N HIS A 272 8.06 11.27 -2.81
CA HIS A 272 6.98 11.92 -2.06
C HIS A 272 6.47 11.02 -0.93
N GLN A 273 6.18 9.75 -1.20
CA GLN A 273 5.69 8.83 -0.17
C GLN A 273 6.65 8.73 1.01
N THR A 274 7.95 8.57 0.75
CA THR A 274 8.98 8.44 1.79
C THR A 274 9.11 9.72 2.61
N ALA A 275 9.19 10.90 1.98
CA ALA A 275 9.35 12.15 2.71
C ALA A 275 8.08 12.58 3.48
N SER A 276 6.90 12.34 2.91
CA SER A 276 5.63 12.60 3.60
C SER A 276 5.37 11.62 4.75
N ALA A 277 5.82 10.37 4.66
CA ALA A 277 5.77 9.42 5.77
C ALA A 277 6.71 9.82 6.91
N PHE A 278 7.94 10.28 6.61
CA PHE A 278 8.81 10.88 7.63
C PHE A 278 8.10 12.01 8.38
N ASN A 279 7.40 12.90 7.67
CA ASN A 279 6.75 14.05 8.26
C ASN A 279 5.45 13.68 9.01
N GLY A 280 4.51 13.00 8.37
CA GLY A 280 3.19 12.71 8.95
C GLY A 280 3.19 11.56 9.98
N ASP A 281 4.06 10.56 9.82
CA ASP A 281 4.07 9.37 10.69
C ASP A 281 5.10 9.45 11.82
N MET A 282 6.14 10.28 11.64
CA MET A 282 7.28 10.40 12.57
C MET A 282 7.59 11.84 13.00
N GLY A 283 6.91 12.84 12.42
CA GLY A 283 7.16 14.25 12.71
C GLY A 283 8.52 14.77 12.19
N ILE A 284 9.23 14.03 11.33
CA ILE A 284 10.55 14.39 10.82
C ILE A 284 10.41 15.29 9.59
N THR A 285 10.93 16.50 9.67
CA THR A 285 10.94 17.49 8.60
C THR A 285 12.09 17.32 7.63
N SER A 286 11.86 17.71 6.38
CA SER A 286 12.84 17.74 5.30
C SER A 286 12.72 19.05 4.52
N THR A 287 13.62 19.34 3.58
CA THR A 287 13.50 20.56 2.76
C THR A 287 12.21 20.61 1.93
N ARG A 288 11.63 19.45 1.59
CA ARG A 288 10.38 19.32 0.84
C ARG A 288 9.13 19.41 1.72
N PHE A 289 9.26 19.00 2.98
CA PHE A 289 8.22 19.04 4.02
C PHE A 289 8.81 19.69 5.28
N PRO A 290 8.97 21.03 5.30
CA PRO A 290 9.76 21.72 6.33
C PRO A 290 8.94 22.10 7.57
N ARG A 291 7.72 21.57 7.73
CA ARG A 291 6.83 21.87 8.84
C ARG A 291 6.19 20.59 9.35
N GLU A 292 6.17 20.42 10.65
CA GLU A 292 5.43 19.39 11.36
C GLU A 292 3.93 19.70 11.33
N GLU A 293 3.10 18.69 11.61
CA GLU A 293 1.64 18.81 11.54
C GLU A 293 1.00 19.39 12.82
N CYS A 294 1.77 20.13 13.67
CA CYS A 294 1.20 20.79 14.84
C CYS A 294 0.11 21.81 14.43
N THR A 295 -1.10 21.66 14.94
CA THR A 295 -2.20 22.59 14.70
C THR A 295 -2.18 23.76 15.70
N PRO A 296 -2.92 24.87 15.43
CA PRO A 296 -3.07 25.95 16.39
C PRO A 296 -3.66 25.53 17.76
N ALA A 297 -4.42 24.43 17.82
CA ALA A 297 -4.98 23.92 19.07
C ALA A 297 -3.92 23.21 19.94
N GLN A 298 -2.81 22.78 19.35
CA GLN A 298 -1.78 21.97 19.98
C GLN A 298 -0.65 22.84 20.55
N THR A 299 -0.96 23.61 21.61
CA THR A 299 -0.04 24.63 22.13
C THR A 299 1.27 24.06 22.70
N ASP A 300 1.23 22.88 23.32
CA ASP A 300 2.43 22.19 23.83
C ASP A 300 3.34 21.69 22.68
N CYS A 301 2.75 21.21 21.59
CA CYS A 301 3.43 20.85 20.34
C CYS A 301 4.15 22.07 19.76
N LEU A 302 3.45 23.21 19.62
CA LEU A 302 4.01 24.45 19.10
C LEU A 302 5.12 25.02 20.00
N GLU A 303 4.93 24.98 21.32
CA GLU A 303 5.95 25.40 22.27
C GLU A 303 7.20 24.52 22.15
N ARG A 304 7.01 23.21 22.03
CA ARG A 304 8.11 22.26 21.82
C ARG A 304 8.89 22.57 20.54
N LEU A 305 8.23 22.81 19.42
CA LEU A 305 8.89 23.19 18.17
C LEU A 305 9.71 24.48 18.33
N ALA A 306 9.17 25.47 19.05
CA ALA A 306 9.88 26.73 19.30
C ALA A 306 11.16 26.52 20.14
N GLN A 307 11.10 25.65 21.15
CA GLN A 307 12.26 25.30 21.99
C GLN A 307 13.34 24.58 21.16
N GLU A 308 12.95 23.63 20.32
CA GLU A 308 13.86 22.89 19.45
C GLU A 308 14.52 23.81 18.41
N ALA A 309 13.74 24.67 17.76
CA ALA A 309 14.26 25.67 16.82
C ALA A 309 15.28 26.61 17.48
N ALA A 310 15.01 27.07 18.71
CA ALA A 310 15.95 27.89 19.46
C ALA A 310 17.24 27.13 19.81
N TRP A 311 17.14 25.85 20.19
CA TRP A 311 18.29 25.01 20.47
C TRP A 311 19.18 24.79 19.23
N ARG A 312 18.56 24.47 18.07
CA ARG A 312 19.27 24.32 16.79
C ARG A 312 19.98 25.60 16.36
N ALA A 313 19.30 26.73 16.48
CA ALA A 313 19.85 28.04 16.12
C ALA A 313 21.12 28.38 16.93
N GLN A 314 21.15 28.06 18.23
CA GLN A 314 22.33 28.27 19.07
C GLN A 314 23.55 27.44 18.65
N ARG A 315 23.34 26.34 17.93
CA ARG A 315 24.37 25.40 17.51
C ARG A 315 24.72 25.51 16.02
N GLY A 316 24.03 26.38 15.28
CA GLY A 316 24.19 26.51 13.83
C GLY A 316 23.75 25.26 13.07
N GLU A 317 22.80 24.50 13.63
CA GLU A 317 22.24 23.31 13.00
C GLU A 317 21.16 23.69 11.98
N THR A 318 20.85 22.77 11.06
CA THR A 318 19.82 22.99 10.03
C THR A 318 18.43 23.08 10.66
N SER A 319 17.53 23.83 10.02
CA SER A 319 16.14 23.98 10.48
C SER A 319 15.25 22.77 10.19
N VAL A 320 15.80 21.73 9.56
CA VAL A 320 15.08 20.49 9.24
C VAL A 320 15.81 19.30 9.84
N ASP A 321 15.05 18.25 10.14
CA ASP A 321 15.51 17.07 10.90
C ASP A 321 16.36 16.12 10.05
N ILE A 322 15.91 15.81 8.83
CA ILE A 322 16.62 14.90 7.93
C ILE A 322 17.34 15.68 6.82
N ASP A 323 18.64 15.45 6.69
CA ASP A 323 19.43 16.02 5.61
C ASP A 323 19.12 15.36 4.24
N GLU A 324 19.40 16.09 3.16
CA GLU A 324 19.11 15.64 1.78
C GLU A 324 19.79 14.31 1.43
N ARG A 325 20.99 14.04 1.96
CA ARG A 325 21.71 12.81 1.68
C ARG A 325 21.03 11.63 2.39
N ALA A 326 20.68 11.77 3.66
CA ALA A 326 19.98 10.74 4.42
C ALA A 326 18.60 10.44 3.82
N LEU A 327 17.84 11.47 3.45
CA LEU A 327 16.56 11.33 2.77
C LEU A 327 16.73 10.63 1.42
N ALA A 328 17.67 11.09 0.58
CA ALA A 328 17.93 10.48 -0.74
C ALA A 328 18.36 9.00 -0.62
N ARG A 329 19.12 8.62 0.41
CA ARG A 329 19.47 7.21 0.65
C ARG A 329 18.26 6.39 1.06
N THR A 330 17.37 6.93 1.88
CA THR A 330 16.14 6.24 2.27
C THR A 330 15.21 6.06 1.06
N ILE A 331 15.05 7.10 0.23
CA ILE A 331 14.30 7.02 -1.03
C ILE A 331 14.93 5.94 -1.93
N PHE A 332 16.25 5.98 -2.13
CA PHE A 332 16.97 4.99 -2.93
C PHE A 332 16.70 3.55 -2.45
N TYR A 333 16.76 3.32 -1.14
CA TYR A 333 16.43 2.03 -0.54
C TYR A 333 15.01 1.61 -0.88
N THR A 334 14.00 2.43 -0.60
CA THR A 334 12.59 2.09 -0.89
C THR A 334 12.30 1.92 -2.39
N THR A 335 13.02 2.63 -3.25
CA THR A 335 12.89 2.50 -4.71
C THR A 335 13.50 1.19 -5.23
N THR A 336 14.56 0.69 -4.59
CA THR A 336 15.35 -0.46 -5.08
C THR A 336 15.17 -1.73 -4.24
N LEU A 337 14.12 -1.81 -3.42
CA LEU A 337 13.72 -3.05 -2.75
C LEU A 337 13.21 -4.08 -3.77
N ALA A 338 13.84 -5.25 -3.78
CA ALA A 338 13.51 -6.33 -4.69
C ALA A 338 12.14 -6.95 -4.42
N VAL A 339 11.60 -7.61 -5.45
CA VAL A 339 10.42 -8.47 -5.35
C VAL A 339 10.90 -9.93 -5.39
N PRO A 340 10.44 -10.82 -4.50
CA PRO A 340 10.82 -12.22 -4.55
C PRO A 340 10.18 -12.94 -5.75
N ALA A 341 10.83 -14.02 -6.19
CA ALA A 341 10.33 -14.84 -7.28
C ALA A 341 8.97 -15.47 -6.93
N ARG A 342 8.11 -15.60 -7.95
CA ARG A 342 6.87 -16.36 -7.82
C ARG A 342 7.23 -17.85 -7.71
N ARG A 343 6.63 -18.53 -6.74
CA ARG A 343 6.89 -19.94 -6.44
C ARG A 343 6.01 -20.86 -7.27
N ASP A 344 6.48 -22.09 -7.47
CA ASP A 344 5.69 -23.20 -8.01
C ASP A 344 4.97 -22.89 -9.33
N VAL A 345 5.58 -22.05 -10.18
CA VAL A 345 4.97 -21.51 -11.42
C VAL A 345 4.55 -22.56 -12.44
N ARG A 346 5.07 -23.80 -12.32
CA ARG A 346 4.73 -24.94 -13.18
C ARG A 346 3.88 -25.99 -12.48
N ASP A 347 3.55 -25.80 -11.20
CA ASP A 347 2.69 -26.72 -10.48
C ASP A 347 1.27 -26.69 -11.10
N PRO A 348 0.67 -27.85 -11.44
CA PRO A 348 -0.66 -27.91 -12.04
C PRO A 348 -1.76 -27.23 -11.20
N GLN A 349 -1.68 -27.29 -9.87
CA GLN A 349 -2.63 -26.62 -8.98
C GLN A 349 -2.49 -25.09 -9.07
N VAL A 350 -1.27 -24.58 -9.16
CA VAL A 350 -1.00 -23.15 -9.34
C VAL A 350 -1.49 -22.66 -10.70
N LEU A 351 -1.29 -23.43 -11.77
CA LEU A 351 -1.80 -23.13 -13.11
C LEU A 351 -3.33 -23.18 -13.17
N ARG A 352 -3.96 -24.12 -12.45
CA ARG A 352 -5.42 -24.15 -12.30
C ARG A 352 -5.94 -22.91 -11.56
N GLY A 353 -5.26 -22.48 -10.51
CA GLY A 353 -5.55 -21.23 -9.81
C GLY A 353 -5.46 -20.00 -10.72
N LYS A 354 -4.41 -19.91 -11.55
CA LYS A 354 -4.26 -18.86 -12.59
C LYS A 354 -5.45 -18.86 -13.53
N GLN A 355 -5.89 -20.02 -14.02
CA GLN A 355 -7.06 -20.11 -14.89
C GLN A 355 -8.32 -19.56 -14.20
N LEU A 356 -8.61 -20.02 -12.98
CA LEU A 356 -9.78 -19.58 -12.21
C LEU A 356 -9.76 -18.05 -11.97
N PHE A 357 -8.59 -17.48 -11.72
CA PHE A 357 -8.40 -16.04 -11.56
C PHE A 357 -8.80 -15.24 -12.80
N HIS A 358 -8.46 -15.74 -13.99
CA HIS A 358 -8.89 -15.12 -15.25
C HIS A 358 -10.38 -15.34 -15.53
N GLU A 359 -10.90 -16.56 -15.30
CA GLU A 359 -12.32 -16.87 -15.49
C GLU A 359 -13.22 -16.02 -14.59
N ALA A 360 -12.79 -15.78 -13.35
CA ALA A 360 -13.47 -14.91 -12.38
C ALA A 360 -13.31 -13.40 -12.64
N GLN A 361 -12.66 -13.01 -13.75
CA GLN A 361 -12.41 -11.61 -14.14
C GLN A 361 -11.53 -10.83 -13.15
N CYS A 362 -10.81 -11.49 -12.24
CA CYS A 362 -9.92 -10.83 -11.29
C CYS A 362 -8.82 -10.04 -12.02
N ALA A 363 -8.32 -10.59 -13.13
CA ALA A 363 -7.27 -9.98 -13.97
C ALA A 363 -7.69 -8.66 -14.65
N SER A 364 -8.97 -8.30 -14.60
CA SER A 364 -9.46 -7.04 -15.16
C SER A 364 -8.99 -5.83 -14.35
N CYS A 365 -8.94 -5.93 -13.01
CA CYS A 365 -8.34 -4.92 -12.12
C CYS A 365 -6.92 -5.31 -11.69
N HIS A 366 -6.72 -6.59 -11.34
CA HIS A 366 -5.42 -7.12 -10.97
C HIS A 366 -4.60 -7.48 -12.19
N VAL A 367 -4.29 -6.48 -13.01
CA VAL A 367 -3.57 -6.63 -14.28
C VAL A 367 -2.24 -7.36 -14.03
N PRO A 368 -2.07 -8.60 -14.56
CA PRO A 368 -0.95 -9.43 -14.15
C PRO A 368 0.40 -8.84 -14.54
N ARG A 369 0.54 -8.33 -15.77
CA ARG A 369 1.81 -7.98 -16.38
C ARG A 369 1.86 -6.51 -16.80
N HIS A 370 2.98 -5.85 -16.48
CA HIS A 370 3.31 -4.50 -16.97
C HIS A 370 4.71 -4.48 -17.59
N LEU A 371 4.94 -3.52 -18.48
CA LEU A 371 6.27 -3.14 -18.93
C LEU A 371 6.62 -1.80 -18.29
N THR A 372 7.74 -1.71 -17.57
CA THR A 372 8.20 -0.45 -17.01
C THR A 372 8.79 0.44 -18.11
N GLY A 373 8.57 1.75 -17.97
CA GLY A 373 9.18 2.77 -18.80
C GLY A 373 10.61 3.07 -18.37
N GLN A 374 11.08 4.26 -18.73
CA GLN A 374 12.37 4.77 -18.26
C GLN A 374 12.19 5.51 -16.94
N LEU A 375 12.98 5.15 -15.93
CA LEU A 375 13.05 5.85 -14.66
C LEU A 375 14.45 6.43 -14.48
N GLU A 376 14.55 7.76 -14.59
CA GLU A 376 15.81 8.48 -14.46
C GLU A 376 16.48 8.18 -13.10
N ALA A 377 17.81 8.06 -13.08
CA ALA A 377 18.64 7.63 -11.95
C ALA A 377 18.48 6.16 -11.49
N PHE A 378 17.52 5.41 -12.03
CA PHE A 378 17.25 4.00 -11.71
C PHE A 378 17.18 3.12 -12.97
N PRO A 379 18.30 2.98 -13.72
CA PRO A 379 18.33 2.15 -14.93
C PRO A 379 17.96 0.69 -14.64
N GLU A 380 18.24 0.19 -13.43
CA GLU A 380 17.91 -1.18 -13.00
C GLU A 380 16.41 -1.50 -13.06
N LEU A 381 15.56 -0.47 -12.96
CA LEU A 381 14.10 -0.59 -12.91
C LEU A 381 13.45 -0.31 -14.26
N SER A 382 14.24 0.10 -15.25
CA SER A 382 13.75 0.55 -16.56
C SER A 382 13.65 -0.61 -17.55
N GLY A 383 12.60 -0.62 -18.38
CA GLY A 383 12.42 -1.65 -19.42
C GLY A 383 12.18 -3.07 -18.89
N GLN A 384 11.72 -3.20 -17.65
CA GLN A 384 11.47 -4.48 -16.98
C GLN A 384 10.05 -4.98 -17.29
N THR A 385 9.92 -6.26 -17.60
CA THR A 385 8.61 -6.94 -17.57
C THR A 385 8.38 -7.43 -16.15
N ILE A 386 7.31 -6.94 -15.52
CA ILE A 386 6.99 -7.20 -14.11
C ILE A 386 5.60 -7.80 -13.96
N PHE A 387 5.37 -8.50 -12.85
CA PHE A 387 4.11 -9.17 -12.56
C PHE A 387 3.46 -8.73 -11.24
N PRO A 388 2.98 -7.47 -11.12
CA PRO A 388 2.51 -6.92 -9.85
C PRO A 388 1.03 -7.18 -9.53
N TYR A 389 0.23 -7.71 -10.47
CA TYR A 389 -1.20 -7.99 -10.29
C TYR A 389 -2.02 -6.79 -9.78
N THR A 390 -1.85 -5.64 -10.45
CA THR A 390 -2.55 -4.39 -10.12
C THR A 390 -2.64 -3.50 -11.35
N ASP A 391 -3.70 -2.71 -11.47
CA ASP A 391 -3.81 -1.63 -12.46
C ASP A 391 -3.46 -0.25 -11.87
N LEU A 392 -3.17 -0.16 -10.56
CA LEU A 392 -2.91 1.09 -9.83
C LEU A 392 -4.05 2.14 -9.95
N LEU A 393 -5.27 1.71 -10.26
CA LEU A 393 -6.44 2.58 -10.38
C LEU A 393 -7.34 2.50 -9.15
N LEU A 394 -8.17 3.52 -8.96
CA LEU A 394 -9.26 3.52 -7.98
C LEU A 394 -10.43 2.72 -8.51
N HIS A 395 -10.99 1.85 -7.67
CA HIS A 395 -12.22 1.10 -7.96
C HIS A 395 -13.23 1.32 -6.84
N ASP A 396 -14.48 1.53 -7.22
CA ASP A 396 -15.62 1.53 -6.31
C ASP A 396 -15.86 0.09 -5.85
N MET A 397 -15.62 -0.17 -4.57
CA MET A 397 -15.76 -1.51 -3.97
C MET A 397 -17.14 -1.69 -3.30
N GLY A 398 -18.06 -0.74 -3.52
CA GLY A 398 -19.40 -0.71 -2.98
C GLY A 398 -19.50 -0.01 -1.63
N ALA A 399 -20.72 0.45 -1.30
CA ALA A 399 -21.01 1.22 -0.10
C ALA A 399 -20.62 0.54 1.23
N GLY A 400 -20.47 -0.79 1.25
CA GLY A 400 -20.02 -1.53 2.43
C GLY A 400 -18.52 -1.37 2.75
N LEU A 401 -17.71 -0.96 1.76
CA LEU A 401 -16.27 -0.76 1.87
C LEU A 401 -15.86 0.72 1.68
N ALA A 402 -16.80 1.58 1.32
CA ALA A 402 -16.63 3.03 1.25
C ALA A 402 -16.30 3.61 2.64
N ASP A 403 -15.30 4.49 2.70
CA ASP A 403 -14.95 5.24 3.91
C ASP A 403 -15.51 6.67 3.91
N GLY A 404 -16.10 7.12 2.79
CA GLY A 404 -16.74 8.42 2.63
C GLY A 404 -15.81 9.64 2.74
N ARG A 405 -14.49 9.44 2.90
CA ARG A 405 -13.53 10.54 3.07
C ARG A 405 -12.92 10.93 1.72
N PRO A 406 -13.11 12.14 1.17
CA PRO A 406 -12.43 12.52 -0.05
C PRO A 406 -10.89 12.65 0.14
N ASP A 407 -10.13 12.34 -0.90
CA ASP A 407 -8.68 12.54 -0.99
C ASP A 407 -8.28 12.76 -2.46
N PHE A 408 -8.10 14.03 -2.83
CA PHE A 408 -8.07 14.48 -4.22
C PHE A 408 -9.33 14.02 -5.00
N ALA A 409 -9.18 13.29 -6.11
CA ALA A 409 -10.31 12.79 -6.89
C ALA A 409 -10.90 11.48 -6.34
N ALA A 410 -10.27 10.85 -5.34
CA ALA A 410 -10.85 9.70 -4.65
C ALA A 410 -11.95 10.19 -3.71
N ASN A 411 -13.22 9.96 -4.06
CA ASN A 411 -14.37 10.42 -3.28
C ASN A 411 -14.63 9.60 -2.00
N GLY A 412 -13.97 8.46 -1.83
CA GLY A 412 -14.16 7.57 -0.68
C GLY A 412 -15.21 6.48 -0.87
N GLN A 413 -15.65 6.24 -2.11
CA GLN A 413 -16.52 5.11 -2.47
C GLN A 413 -15.74 3.97 -3.13
#